data_AF-A0A7I4Z4S0-F1
#
_entry.id   AF-A0A7I4Z4S0-F1
#
_cell.length_a   1.000
_cell.length_b   1.000
_cell.length_c   1.000
_cell.angle_alpha   90.00
_cell.angle_beta   90.00
_cell.angle_gamma   90.00
#
_symmetry.space_group_name_H-M   'P 1'
#
loop_
_entity.id
_entity.type
_entity.pdbx_description
1 polymer ?
#
loop_
_entity_poly.entity_id
_entity_poly.type
_entity_poly.pdbx_seq_one_letter_code
_entity_poly.pdbx_strand_id
1 'polypeptide(L)'
;MRHLEWEDLGVKVDGRYLHHLRFAEDIVPITPNIEQAERMLAEFDNACGKIGLRLNLTKTMFIKNGLVPDAPFTLYGKNISECSSYVYLGRQVNMMNHLAPELYRRKRAAWGAFKNIEGVGKKTKNIRLRADLFDTAVVTALTYASETWTLRKQDEHAVSVTQRALERMMLGIFLYTVPGAIHWTTLARNRDEWRGYWRRGNRRSTGRQVIQVIYIYIYIYIYIYIYIYIYIYIYIYNFGGTSVWSHD
;
A
#
# COMPACT_ATOMS: atom_id res chain seq x y z
N MET A 1 -13.77 -10.14 18.36
CA MET A 1 -13.58 -10.67 16.98
C MET A 1 -12.71 -11.92 16.85
N ARG A 2 -12.10 -12.45 17.93
CA ARG A 2 -11.24 -13.67 17.85
C ARG A 2 -12.00 -15.01 17.68
N HIS A 3 -13.34 -15.01 17.69
CA HIS A 3 -14.19 -16.20 17.56
C HIS A 3 -15.13 -16.05 16.36
N LEU A 4 -14.59 -16.06 15.15
CA LEU A 4 -15.37 -16.30 13.92
C LEU A 4 -14.98 -17.71 13.46
N GLU A 5 -15.93 -18.63 13.50
CA GLU A 5 -15.72 -20.05 13.17
C GLU A 5 -15.75 -20.24 11.65
N TRP A 6 -14.66 -19.84 10.98
CA TRP A 6 -14.48 -19.95 9.53
C TRP A 6 -13.50 -21.07 9.15
N GLU A 7 -13.33 -22.07 10.01
CA GLU A 7 -12.35 -23.15 9.83
C GLU A 7 -12.65 -24.00 8.57
N ASP A 8 -13.94 -24.18 8.27
CA ASP A 8 -14.42 -24.94 7.11
C ASP A 8 -14.85 -24.06 5.93
N LEU A 9 -14.63 -22.74 6.03
CA LEU A 9 -15.06 -21.76 5.02
C LEU A 9 -13.86 -21.23 4.22
N GLY A 10 -14.15 -20.82 2.99
CA GLY A 10 -13.20 -20.18 2.10
C GLY A 10 -12.58 -21.10 1.06
N VAL A 11 -11.45 -20.68 0.49
CA VAL A 11 -10.83 -21.38 -0.64
C VAL A 11 -9.71 -22.29 -0.15
N LYS A 12 -9.70 -23.54 -0.59
CA LYS A 12 -8.66 -24.51 -0.23
C LYS A 12 -7.40 -24.28 -1.07
N VAL A 13 -6.28 -23.98 -0.42
CA VAL A 13 -4.95 -23.78 -1.01
C VAL A 13 -3.97 -24.67 -0.27
N ASP A 14 -3.26 -25.55 -0.98
CA ASP A 14 -2.27 -26.49 -0.41
C ASP A 14 -2.78 -27.26 0.82
N GLY A 15 -4.04 -27.69 0.78
CA GLY A 15 -4.67 -28.46 1.85
C GLY A 15 -5.21 -27.63 3.03
N ARG A 16 -5.02 -26.30 3.04
CA ARG A 16 -5.53 -25.39 4.09
C ARG A 16 -6.59 -24.45 3.53
N TYR A 17 -7.56 -24.07 4.36
CA TYR A 17 -8.56 -23.08 3.99
C TYR A 17 -8.02 -21.65 4.18
N LEU A 18 -8.04 -20.88 3.10
CA LEU A 18 -7.80 -19.44 3.12
C LEU A 18 -9.17 -18.74 3.17
N HIS A 19 -9.50 -18.20 4.34
CA HIS A 19 -10.81 -17.61 4.62
C HIS A 19 -10.84 -16.07 4.50
N HIS A 20 -9.78 -15.37 4.90
CA HIS A 20 -9.78 -13.91 4.96
C HIS A 20 -8.38 -13.31 5.00
N LEU A 21 -8.28 -12.07 4.54
CA LEU A 21 -7.16 -11.16 4.81
C LEU A 21 -7.66 -10.04 5.73
N ARG A 22 -6.93 -9.75 6.81
CA ARG A 22 -7.30 -8.73 7.79
C ARG A 22 -6.12 -7.81 8.07
N PHE A 23 -6.37 -6.51 7.99
CA PHE A 23 -5.43 -5.51 8.41
C PHE A 23 -6.19 -4.29 8.95
N ALA A 24 -6.02 -3.99 10.24
CA ALA A 24 -6.78 -2.96 10.95
C ALA A 24 -8.30 -3.10 10.68
N GLU A 25 -8.94 -2.07 10.13
CA GLU A 25 -10.36 -2.08 9.74
C GLU A 25 -10.67 -2.78 8.40
N ASP A 26 -9.67 -3.05 7.56
CA ASP A 26 -9.85 -3.64 6.23
C ASP A 26 -9.87 -5.17 6.29
N ILE A 27 -11.02 -5.76 5.94
CA ILE A 27 -11.21 -7.21 5.92
C ILE A 27 -11.69 -7.66 4.55
N VAL A 28 -11.03 -8.68 4.00
CA VAL A 28 -11.37 -9.29 2.72
C VAL A 28 -11.67 -10.77 2.95
N PRO A 29 -12.95 -11.17 3.06
CA PRO A 29 -13.34 -12.57 3.00
C PRO A 29 -13.03 -13.17 1.62
N ILE A 30 -12.58 -14.41 1.59
CA ILE A 30 -12.27 -15.16 0.36
C ILE A 30 -13.13 -16.41 0.36
N THR A 31 -14.02 -16.54 -0.62
CA THR A 31 -15.02 -17.61 -0.68
C THR A 31 -15.09 -18.25 -2.07
N PRO A 32 -15.51 -19.52 -2.16
CA PRO A 32 -15.68 -20.22 -3.43
C PRO A 32 -16.99 -19.84 -4.15
N ASN A 33 -17.98 -19.30 -3.43
CA ASN A 33 -19.29 -18.94 -3.96
C ASN A 33 -19.95 -17.79 -3.15
N ILE A 34 -21.08 -17.31 -3.66
CA ILE A 34 -21.81 -16.16 -3.10
C ILE A 34 -22.48 -16.55 -1.79
N GLU A 35 -23.01 -17.78 -1.66
CA GLU A 35 -23.70 -18.24 -0.46
C GLU A 35 -22.79 -18.25 0.76
N GLN A 36 -21.54 -18.72 0.60
CA GLN A 36 -20.53 -18.62 1.65
C GLN A 36 -20.14 -17.17 1.94
N ALA A 37 -20.09 -16.30 0.91
CA ALA A 37 -19.76 -14.89 1.09
C ALA A 37 -20.83 -14.16 1.93
N GLU A 38 -22.11 -14.41 1.64
CA GLU A 38 -23.26 -13.88 2.39
C GLU A 38 -23.22 -14.32 3.84
N ARG A 39 -22.99 -15.63 4.08
CA ARG A 39 -22.85 -16.17 5.43
C ARG A 39 -21.70 -15.52 6.19
N MET A 40 -20.51 -15.44 5.59
CA MET A 40 -19.33 -14.86 6.24
C MET A 40 -19.52 -13.37 6.54
N LEU A 41 -20.14 -12.61 5.64
CA LEU A 41 -20.44 -11.20 5.89
C LEU A 41 -21.50 -11.00 6.99
N ALA A 42 -22.53 -11.85 7.05
CA ALA A 42 -23.55 -11.79 8.10
C ALA A 42 -22.95 -12.11 9.48
N GLU A 43 -22.13 -13.15 9.58
CA GLU A 43 -21.40 -13.50 10.80
C GLU A 43 -20.43 -12.39 11.20
N PHE A 44 -19.76 -11.78 10.23
CA PHE A 44 -18.86 -10.65 10.46
C PHE A 44 -19.61 -9.42 10.98
N ASP A 45 -20.72 -9.03 10.35
CA ASP A 45 -21.54 -7.89 10.82
C ASP A 45 -22.11 -8.13 12.22
N ASN A 46 -22.55 -9.35 12.52
CA ASN A 46 -23.01 -9.71 13.85
C ASN A 46 -21.88 -9.56 14.88
N ALA A 47 -20.68 -10.06 14.57
CA ALA A 47 -19.51 -9.92 15.44
C ALA A 47 -19.08 -8.45 15.63
N CYS A 48 -19.18 -7.62 14.59
CA CYS A 48 -19.02 -6.16 14.69
C CYS A 48 -20.08 -5.54 15.63
N GLY A 49 -21.34 -5.93 15.47
CA GLY A 49 -22.47 -5.41 16.24
C GLY A 49 -22.31 -5.60 17.75
N LYS A 50 -21.71 -6.71 18.18
CA LYS A 50 -21.42 -7.01 19.60
C LYS A 50 -20.48 -5.99 20.26
N ILE A 51 -19.68 -5.27 19.48
CA ILE A 51 -18.76 -4.22 19.95
C ILE A 51 -19.20 -2.82 19.49
N GLY A 52 -20.45 -2.67 19.05
CA GLY A 52 -21.01 -1.39 18.61
C GLY A 52 -20.58 -0.94 17.21
N LEU A 53 -19.96 -1.80 16.41
CA LEU A 53 -19.58 -1.50 15.02
C LEU A 53 -20.59 -2.08 14.03
N ARG A 54 -20.66 -1.51 12.83
CA ARG A 54 -21.51 -1.97 11.72
C ARG A 54 -20.77 -1.94 10.40
N LEU A 55 -21.09 -2.89 9.52
CA LEU A 55 -20.61 -2.86 8.15
C LEU A 55 -21.16 -1.64 7.40
N ASN A 56 -20.28 -0.94 6.70
CA ASN A 56 -20.67 0.11 5.78
C ASN A 56 -20.94 -0.49 4.39
N LEU A 57 -22.19 -0.88 4.15
CA LEU A 57 -22.63 -1.50 2.90
C LEU A 57 -22.39 -0.65 1.64
N THR A 58 -22.24 0.69 1.76
CA THR A 58 -21.93 1.53 0.59
C THR A 58 -20.46 1.47 0.20
N LYS A 59 -19.58 1.13 1.16
CA LYS A 59 -18.14 0.93 0.94
C LYS A 59 -17.79 -0.54 0.70
N THR A 60 -18.61 -1.47 1.20
CA THR A 60 -18.45 -2.90 0.94
C THR A 60 -18.75 -3.17 -0.54
N MET A 61 -17.75 -3.67 -1.24
CA MET A 61 -17.87 -4.14 -2.62
C MET A 61 -17.33 -5.56 -2.69
N PHE A 62 -17.73 -6.28 -3.72
CA PHE A 62 -17.15 -7.59 -4.02
C PHE A 62 -16.55 -7.62 -5.41
N ILE A 63 -15.71 -8.62 -5.64
CA ILE A 63 -15.15 -8.93 -6.94
C ILE A 63 -15.24 -10.44 -7.12
N LYS A 64 -15.62 -10.90 -8.30
CA LYS A 64 -15.76 -12.33 -8.62
C LYS A 64 -15.04 -12.66 -9.93
N ASN A 65 -14.61 -13.91 -10.06
CA ASN A 65 -14.06 -14.39 -11.32
C ASN A 65 -15.20 -14.79 -12.28
N GLY A 66 -14.87 -15.02 -13.56
CA GLY A 66 -15.86 -15.42 -14.57
C GLY A 66 -16.44 -16.82 -14.41
N LEU A 67 -16.01 -17.60 -13.41
CA LEU A 67 -16.56 -18.92 -13.10
C LEU A 67 -17.73 -18.85 -12.13
N VAL A 68 -17.84 -17.75 -11.37
CA VAL A 68 -18.95 -17.53 -10.43
C VAL A 68 -20.17 -17.05 -11.23
N PRO A 69 -21.32 -17.74 -11.13
CA PRO A 69 -22.55 -17.34 -11.83
C PRO A 69 -22.94 -15.88 -11.59
N ASP A 70 -23.65 -15.30 -12.55
CA ASP A 70 -24.30 -14.01 -12.37
C ASP A 70 -25.50 -14.19 -11.43
N ALA A 71 -25.26 -13.98 -10.13
CA ALA A 71 -26.28 -13.98 -9.10
C ALA A 71 -26.13 -12.71 -8.24
N PRO A 72 -27.24 -12.17 -7.72
CA PRO A 72 -27.18 -11.02 -6.82
C PRO A 72 -26.47 -11.43 -5.52
N PHE A 73 -25.56 -10.58 -5.06
CA PHE A 73 -24.95 -10.72 -3.75
C PHE A 73 -25.59 -9.71 -2.78
N THR A 74 -26.29 -10.23 -1.77
CA THR A 74 -27.07 -9.39 -0.86
C THR A 74 -26.72 -9.62 0.60
N LEU A 75 -26.81 -8.57 1.42
CA LEU A 75 -26.75 -8.70 2.87
C LEU A 75 -27.97 -8.00 3.48
N TYR A 76 -28.79 -8.77 4.22
CA TYR A 76 -30.06 -8.29 4.79
C TYR A 76 -31.00 -7.64 3.74
N GLY A 77 -31.07 -8.23 2.55
CA GLY A 77 -31.89 -7.72 1.44
C GLY A 77 -31.34 -6.48 0.73
N LYS A 78 -30.12 -6.03 1.08
CA LYS A 78 -29.43 -4.93 0.39
C LYS A 78 -28.35 -5.49 -0.53
N ASN A 79 -28.35 -5.04 -1.79
CA ASN A 79 -27.35 -5.45 -2.77
C ASN A 79 -25.96 -4.88 -2.40
N ILE A 80 -24.96 -5.74 -2.45
CA ILE A 80 -23.54 -5.36 -2.42
C ILE A 80 -23.11 -5.15 -3.86
N SER A 81 -22.38 -4.07 -4.13
CA SER A 81 -21.97 -3.72 -5.48
C SER A 81 -20.76 -4.55 -5.94
N GLU A 82 -20.81 -5.03 -7.17
CA GLU A 82 -19.67 -5.64 -7.85
C GLU A 82 -18.70 -4.56 -8.33
N CYS A 83 -17.39 -4.81 -8.20
CA CYS A 83 -16.34 -3.94 -8.72
C CYS A 83 -15.38 -4.72 -9.62
N SER A 84 -14.88 -4.06 -10.68
CA SER A 84 -13.89 -4.65 -11.58
C SER A 84 -12.47 -4.65 -11.00
N SER A 85 -12.22 -3.77 -10.03
CA SER A 85 -10.96 -3.70 -9.30
C SER A 85 -11.16 -3.04 -7.95
N TYR A 86 -10.33 -3.43 -6.99
CA TYR A 86 -10.36 -2.91 -5.63
C TYR A 86 -8.95 -2.53 -5.17
N VAL A 87 -8.82 -1.59 -4.24
CA VAL A 87 -7.52 -1.18 -3.69
C VAL A 87 -7.40 -1.72 -2.28
N TYR A 88 -6.59 -2.75 -2.09
CA TYR A 88 -6.32 -3.32 -0.78
C TYR A 88 -4.91 -2.94 -0.33
N LEU A 89 -4.79 -2.29 0.85
CA LEU A 89 -3.52 -1.84 1.42
C LEU A 89 -2.64 -1.03 0.45
N GLY A 90 -3.30 -0.22 -0.37
CA GLY A 90 -2.68 0.61 -1.38
C GLY A 90 -2.45 -0.08 -2.73
N ARG A 91 -2.49 -1.41 -2.84
CA ARG A 91 -2.34 -2.18 -4.09
C ARG A 91 -3.69 -2.36 -4.78
N GLN A 92 -3.78 -1.97 -6.05
CA GLN A 92 -4.95 -2.31 -6.85
C GLN A 92 -4.93 -3.79 -7.25
N VAL A 93 -6.00 -4.50 -6.95
CA VAL A 93 -6.23 -5.91 -7.25
C VAL A 93 -7.39 -6.04 -8.24
N ASN A 94 -7.29 -6.99 -9.16
CA ASN A 94 -8.35 -7.37 -10.08
C ASN A 94 -8.28 -8.88 -10.39
N MET A 95 -9.37 -9.46 -10.86
CA MET A 95 -9.46 -10.91 -11.11
C MET A 95 -8.62 -11.39 -12.30
N MET A 96 -8.29 -10.50 -13.23
CA MET A 96 -7.43 -10.82 -14.37
C MET A 96 -5.94 -10.76 -14.01
N ASN A 97 -5.60 -10.42 -12.77
CA ASN A 97 -4.25 -10.12 -12.30
C ASN A 97 -3.48 -9.15 -13.23
N HIS A 98 -4.19 -8.22 -13.88
CA HIS A 98 -3.58 -7.24 -14.76
C HIS A 98 -2.79 -6.23 -13.93
N LEU A 99 -1.47 -6.19 -14.14
CA LEU A 99 -0.56 -5.33 -13.41
C LEU A 99 -0.54 -3.87 -13.93
N ALA A 100 -0.94 -3.64 -15.18
CA ALA A 100 -0.84 -2.32 -15.82
C ALA A 100 -1.58 -1.18 -15.08
N PRO A 101 -2.82 -1.35 -14.58
CA PRO A 101 -3.51 -0.30 -13.79
C PRO A 101 -2.75 0.08 -12.52
N GLU A 102 -2.16 -0.89 -11.82
CA GLU A 102 -1.35 -0.63 -10.64
C GLU A 102 -0.05 0.09 -10.99
N LEU A 103 0.64 -0.33 -12.04
CA LEU A 103 1.84 0.37 -12.49
C LEU A 103 1.53 1.82 -12.83
N TYR A 104 0.39 2.08 -13.47
CA TYR A 104 -0.06 3.44 -13.74
C TYR A 104 -0.24 4.25 -12.44
N ARG A 105 -0.89 3.67 -11.42
CA ARG A 105 -1.05 4.31 -10.09
C ARG A 105 0.30 4.59 -9.43
N ARG A 106 1.23 3.63 -9.45
CA ARG A 106 2.56 3.77 -8.86
C ARG A 106 3.41 4.84 -9.54
N LYS A 107 3.35 4.88 -10.88
CA LYS A 107 4.00 5.94 -11.66
C LYS A 107 3.46 7.30 -11.23
N ARG A 108 2.13 7.45 -11.11
CA ARG A 108 1.52 8.71 -10.64
C ARG A 108 1.93 9.07 -9.22
N ALA A 109 1.96 8.09 -8.30
CA ALA A 109 2.41 8.30 -6.92
C ALA A 109 3.87 8.76 -6.88
N ALA A 110 4.75 8.14 -7.66
CA ALA A 110 6.16 8.52 -7.78
C ALA A 110 6.32 9.95 -8.34
N TRP A 111 5.56 10.32 -9.37
CA TRP A 111 5.55 11.69 -9.89
C TRP A 111 5.04 12.71 -8.86
N GLY A 112 4.00 12.37 -8.11
CA GLY A 112 3.50 13.21 -7.01
C GLY A 112 4.54 13.38 -5.90
N ALA A 113 5.17 12.29 -5.46
CA ALA A 113 6.24 12.31 -4.47
C ALA A 113 7.42 13.16 -4.95
N PHE A 114 7.82 13.02 -6.21
CA PHE A 114 8.87 13.85 -6.81
C PHE A 114 8.51 15.32 -6.76
N LYS A 115 7.28 15.69 -7.13
CA LYS A 115 6.81 17.08 -7.10
C LYS A 115 6.89 17.69 -5.71
N ASN A 116 6.57 16.91 -4.67
CA ASN A 116 6.68 17.35 -3.29
C ASN A 116 8.13 17.61 -2.85
N ILE A 117 9.10 16.80 -3.32
CA ILE A 117 10.50 16.94 -2.93
C ILE A 117 11.33 17.80 -3.90
N GLU A 118 10.81 18.13 -5.09
CA GLU A 118 11.56 18.76 -6.19
C GLU A 118 12.27 20.04 -5.75
N GLY A 119 11.56 20.91 -5.01
CA GLY A 119 12.10 22.19 -4.55
C GLY A 119 13.27 22.04 -3.56
N VAL A 120 13.16 21.11 -2.60
CA VAL A 120 14.24 20.82 -1.64
C VAL A 120 15.38 20.09 -2.33
N GLY A 121 15.05 19.06 -3.10
CA GLY A 121 15.98 18.24 -3.84
C GLY A 121 16.90 19.03 -4.75
N LYS A 122 16.36 19.99 -5.52
CA LYS A 122 17.16 20.84 -6.43
C LYS A 122 18.08 21.81 -5.68
N LYS A 123 17.68 22.28 -4.49
CA LYS A 123 18.49 23.19 -3.66
C LYS A 123 19.61 22.46 -2.90
N THR A 124 19.44 21.17 -2.64
CA THR A 124 20.43 20.34 -1.95
C THR A 124 21.68 20.13 -2.82
N LYS A 125 22.79 20.77 -2.44
CA LYS A 125 24.10 20.60 -3.10
C LYS A 125 24.74 19.24 -2.82
N ASN A 126 24.47 18.65 -1.65
CA ASN A 126 25.00 17.35 -1.29
C ASN A 126 24.31 16.25 -2.10
N ILE A 127 25.05 15.68 -3.04
CA ILE A 127 24.56 14.64 -3.95
C ILE A 127 24.04 13.38 -3.24
N ARG A 128 24.61 13.03 -2.07
CA ARG A 128 24.18 11.85 -1.30
C ARG A 128 22.84 12.09 -0.65
N LEU A 129 22.69 13.18 0.10
CA LEU A 129 21.40 13.57 0.70
C LEU A 129 20.30 13.72 -0.36
N ARG A 130 20.66 14.21 -1.54
CA ARG A 130 19.75 14.33 -2.68
C ARG A 130 19.32 12.97 -3.23
N ALA A 131 20.22 12.01 -3.30
CA ALA A 131 19.93 10.63 -3.69
C ALA A 131 19.06 9.93 -2.63
N ASP A 132 19.43 10.05 -1.35
CA ASP A 132 18.69 9.45 -0.23
C ASP A 132 17.25 9.97 -0.16
N LEU A 133 17.06 11.29 -0.36
CA LEU A 133 15.73 11.90 -0.44
C LEU A 133 14.91 11.35 -1.63
N PHE A 134 15.54 11.19 -2.79
CA PHE A 134 14.90 10.63 -3.97
C PHE A 134 14.50 9.17 -3.74
N ASP A 135 15.40 8.34 -3.23
CA ASP A 135 15.13 6.92 -2.99
C ASP A 135 14.03 6.74 -1.94
N THR A 136 14.12 7.47 -0.84
CA THR A 136 13.17 7.38 0.28
C THR A 136 11.76 7.80 -0.12
N ALA A 137 11.61 8.86 -0.93
CA ALA A 137 10.29 9.35 -1.32
C ALA A 137 9.78 8.77 -2.65
N VAL A 138 10.60 8.88 -3.72
CA VAL A 138 10.17 8.61 -5.09
C VAL A 138 10.26 7.13 -5.42
N VAL A 139 11.36 6.48 -5.09
CA VAL A 139 11.52 5.03 -5.37
C VAL A 139 10.55 4.23 -4.49
N THR A 140 10.45 4.55 -3.20
CA THR A 140 9.43 3.94 -2.32
C THR A 140 8.02 4.06 -2.88
N ALA A 141 7.60 5.24 -3.33
CA ALA A 141 6.28 5.43 -3.94
C ALA A 141 6.11 4.62 -5.24
N LEU A 142 7.17 4.49 -6.03
CA LEU A 142 7.17 3.74 -7.28
C LEU A 142 7.11 2.23 -7.06
N THR A 143 7.81 1.69 -6.06
CA THR A 143 7.98 0.24 -5.84
C THR A 143 7.13 -0.32 -4.71
N TYR A 144 6.27 0.49 -4.08
CA TYR A 144 5.37 0.03 -3.05
C TYR A 144 4.47 -1.10 -3.57
N ALA A 145 4.28 -2.14 -2.74
CA ALA A 145 3.55 -3.37 -3.06
C ALA A 145 4.18 -4.22 -4.18
N SER A 146 5.43 -3.98 -4.58
CA SER A 146 6.12 -4.74 -5.64
C SER A 146 6.37 -6.21 -5.29
N GLU A 147 6.38 -6.54 -4.00
CA GLU A 147 6.37 -7.91 -3.49
C GLU A 147 5.14 -8.73 -3.94
N THR A 148 4.07 -8.07 -4.37
CA THR A 148 2.83 -8.69 -4.85
C THR A 148 2.72 -8.70 -6.39
N TRP A 149 3.77 -8.27 -7.10
CA TRP A 149 3.72 -8.14 -8.55
C TRP A 149 4.25 -9.38 -9.26
N THR A 150 3.46 -9.93 -10.17
CA THR A 150 3.94 -10.86 -11.18
C THR A 150 4.56 -10.06 -12.33
N LEU A 151 5.85 -9.76 -12.24
CA LEU A 151 6.55 -8.89 -13.20
C LEU A 151 6.85 -9.61 -14.53
N ARG A 152 6.41 -9.02 -15.65
CA ARG A 152 6.91 -9.36 -17.00
C ARG A 152 8.04 -8.41 -17.39
N LYS A 153 8.84 -8.78 -18.40
CA LYS A 153 9.92 -7.92 -18.90
C LYS A 153 9.47 -6.54 -19.39
N GLN A 154 8.28 -6.47 -19.99
CA GLN A 154 7.69 -5.20 -20.41
C GLN A 154 7.32 -4.32 -19.20
N ASP A 155 6.83 -4.92 -18.11
CA ASP A 155 6.45 -4.23 -16.88
C ASP A 155 7.68 -3.70 -16.14
N GLU A 156 8.74 -4.52 -16.01
CA GLU A 156 10.05 -4.10 -15.48
C GLU A 156 10.62 -2.91 -16.28
N HIS A 157 10.56 -3.00 -17.61
CA HIS A 157 11.03 -1.93 -18.49
C HIS A 157 10.25 -0.64 -18.25
N ALA A 158 8.93 -0.73 -18.12
CA ALA A 158 8.06 0.43 -17.90
C ALA A 158 8.33 1.14 -16.55
N VAL A 159 8.64 0.38 -15.50
CA VAL A 159 9.07 0.92 -14.19
C VAL A 159 10.44 1.60 -14.33
N SER A 160 11.41 0.93 -14.95
CA SER A 160 12.76 1.43 -15.18
C SER A 160 12.78 2.73 -16.00
N VAL A 161 11.96 2.81 -17.05
CA VAL A 161 11.80 4.04 -17.86
C VAL A 161 11.28 5.20 -17.01
N THR A 162 10.30 4.93 -16.13
CA THR A 162 9.72 5.95 -15.26
C THR A 162 10.74 6.44 -14.23
N GLN A 163 11.43 5.52 -13.54
CA GLN A 163 12.49 5.88 -12.60
C GLN A 163 13.56 6.73 -13.28
N ARG A 164 14.07 6.31 -14.45
CA ARG A 164 15.06 7.08 -15.21
C ARG A 164 14.57 8.46 -15.61
N ALA A 165 13.28 8.63 -15.92
CA ALA A 165 12.71 9.93 -16.23
C ALA A 165 12.72 10.86 -15.00
N LEU A 166 12.33 10.34 -13.83
CA LEU A 166 12.35 11.06 -12.56
C LEU A 166 13.78 11.42 -12.13
N GLU A 167 14.73 10.51 -12.29
CA GLU A 167 16.16 10.75 -12.04
C GLU A 167 16.70 11.90 -12.91
N ARG A 168 16.37 11.89 -14.21
CA ARG A 168 16.77 12.97 -15.13
C ARG A 168 16.21 14.31 -14.69
N MET A 169 14.93 14.35 -14.29
CA MET A 169 14.29 15.57 -13.79
C MET A 169 14.95 16.09 -12.52
N MET A 170 15.34 15.20 -11.61
CA MET A 170 16.07 15.55 -10.37
C MET A 170 17.44 16.17 -10.67
N LEU A 171 18.11 15.67 -11.71
CA LEU A 171 19.40 16.16 -12.16
C LEU A 171 19.30 17.40 -13.08
N GLY A 172 18.08 17.85 -13.43
CA GLY A 172 17.87 18.96 -14.37
C GLY A 172 18.23 18.61 -15.81
N ILE A 173 18.19 17.32 -16.18
CA ILE A 173 18.51 16.83 -17.51
C ILE A 173 17.23 16.75 -18.34
N PHE A 174 17.13 17.57 -19.36
CA PHE A 174 16.01 17.56 -20.30
C PHE A 174 16.44 17.02 -21.66
N LEU A 175 15.53 16.37 -22.38
CA LEU A 175 15.81 15.69 -23.65
C LEU A 175 15.84 16.63 -24.87
N TYR A 176 15.73 17.94 -24.67
CA TYR A 176 15.81 18.87 -25.78
C TYR A 176 17.26 19.04 -26.25
N THR A 177 17.49 18.71 -27.51
CA THR A 177 18.68 19.05 -28.30
C THR A 177 18.77 20.57 -28.44
N VAL A 178 19.22 21.26 -27.39
CA VAL A 178 19.52 22.70 -27.45
C VAL A 178 21.00 22.83 -27.78
N PRO A 179 21.39 23.46 -28.91
CA PRO A 179 22.78 23.80 -29.18
C PRO A 179 23.28 24.69 -28.04
N GLY A 180 24.22 24.17 -27.23
CA GLY A 180 24.76 24.87 -26.06
C GLY A 180 24.28 24.36 -24.69
N ALA A 181 23.35 23.41 -24.62
CA ALA A 181 23.06 22.71 -23.37
C ALA A 181 24.15 21.68 -23.05
N ILE A 182 24.60 21.69 -21.79
CA ILE A 182 25.52 20.75 -21.11
C ILE A 182 25.86 19.49 -21.96
N HIS A 183 27.11 19.39 -22.40
CA HIS A 183 27.61 18.30 -23.25
C HIS A 183 27.26 16.90 -22.68
N TRP A 184 26.94 15.94 -23.55
CA TRP A 184 26.47 14.61 -23.17
C TRP A 184 27.43 13.86 -22.24
N THR A 185 28.73 14.14 -22.29
CA THR A 185 29.72 13.56 -21.36
C THR A 185 29.56 14.09 -19.94
N THR A 186 29.22 15.37 -19.77
CA THR A 186 28.91 15.95 -18.45
C THR A 186 27.61 15.39 -17.90
N LEU A 187 26.63 15.13 -18.76
CA LEU A 187 25.37 14.47 -18.40
C LEU A 187 25.58 12.99 -17.99
N ALA A 188 26.37 12.25 -18.76
CA ALA A 188 26.75 10.88 -18.46
C ALA A 188 27.55 10.80 -17.16
N ARG A 189 28.51 11.72 -16.97
CA ARG A 189 29.31 11.82 -15.75
C ARG A 189 28.46 12.07 -14.51
N ASN A 190 27.55 13.05 -14.53
CA ASN A 190 26.67 13.33 -13.38
C ASN A 190 25.76 12.14 -13.05
N ARG A 191 25.22 11.46 -14.07
CA ARG A 191 24.41 10.25 -13.90
C ARG A 191 25.22 9.08 -13.35
N ASP A 192 26.43 8.87 -13.87
CA ASP A 192 27.28 7.75 -13.48
C ASP A 192 27.96 8.00 -12.13
N GLU A 193 28.22 9.25 -11.76
CA GLU A 193 28.59 9.65 -10.39
C GLU A 193 27.43 9.37 -9.42
N TRP A 194 26.20 9.78 -9.76
CA TRP A 194 25.01 9.50 -8.96
C TRP A 194 24.76 7.98 -8.81
N ARG A 195 24.85 7.21 -9.90
CA ARG A 195 24.83 5.73 -9.86
C ARG A 195 26.03 5.15 -9.11
N GLY A 196 27.17 5.81 -9.13
CA GLY A 196 28.39 5.42 -8.42
C GLY A 196 28.25 5.60 -6.91
N TYR A 197 27.53 6.63 -6.45
CA TYR A 197 27.09 6.77 -5.06
C TYR A 197 26.12 5.67 -4.69
N TRP A 198 25.15 5.40 -5.57
CA TRP A 198 24.19 4.31 -5.41
C TRP A 198 24.89 2.94 -5.24
N ARG A 199 25.82 2.58 -6.13
CA ARG A 199 26.60 1.33 -6.06
C ARG A 199 27.55 1.28 -4.87
N ARG A 200 28.08 2.42 -4.40
CA ARG A 200 28.94 2.49 -3.20
C ARG A 200 28.14 2.37 -1.90
N GLY A 201 26.94 2.94 -1.85
CA GLY A 201 25.97 2.68 -0.78
C GLY A 201 25.58 1.20 -0.76
N ASN A 202 25.32 0.62 -1.93
CA ASN A 202 24.89 -0.77 -2.04
C ASN A 202 25.99 -1.84 -1.85
N ARG A 203 27.28 -1.44 -1.82
CA ARG A 203 28.39 -2.35 -1.48
C ARG A 203 28.56 -2.56 0.02
N ARG A 204 27.87 -1.77 0.86
CA ARG A 204 27.74 -2.02 2.30
C ARG A 204 26.44 -2.77 2.65
N SER A 205 25.53 -2.95 1.69
CA SER A 205 24.23 -3.60 1.85
C SER A 205 24.18 -5.02 1.26
N THR A 206 25.06 -5.90 1.72
CA THR A 206 24.99 -7.34 1.39
C THR A 206 23.78 -7.97 2.07
N GLY A 207 22.57 -7.91 1.46
CA GLY A 207 21.34 -8.60 1.90
C GLY A 207 20.74 -8.17 3.27
N ARG A 208 21.57 -7.82 4.25
CA ARG A 208 21.21 -7.41 5.60
C ARG A 208 20.72 -5.96 5.69
N GLN A 209 21.17 -5.05 4.82
CA GLN A 209 20.71 -3.65 4.91
C GLN A 209 19.35 -3.40 4.25
N VAL A 210 18.96 -4.15 3.21
CA VAL A 210 17.58 -4.09 2.69
C VAL A 210 16.62 -4.63 3.75
N ILE A 211 17.01 -5.73 4.42
CA ILE A 211 16.31 -6.22 5.61
C ILE A 211 16.33 -5.17 6.73
N GLN A 212 17.45 -4.51 7.03
CA GLN A 212 17.49 -3.48 8.08
C GLN A 212 16.67 -2.24 7.74
N VAL A 213 16.61 -1.77 6.49
CA VAL A 213 15.80 -0.62 6.12
C VAL A 213 14.32 -0.98 6.18
N ILE A 214 13.94 -2.18 5.73
CA ILE A 214 12.59 -2.73 5.93
C ILE A 214 12.28 -2.89 7.42
N TYR A 215 13.24 -3.38 8.22
CA TYR A 215 13.10 -3.59 9.65
C TYR A 215 13.00 -2.26 10.41
N ILE A 216 13.78 -1.25 10.02
CA ILE A 216 13.72 0.12 10.56
C ILE A 216 12.39 0.76 10.19
N TYR A 217 11.91 0.58 8.95
CA TYR A 217 10.62 1.10 8.52
C TYR A 217 9.45 0.43 9.27
N ILE A 218 9.45 -0.90 9.38
CA ILE A 218 8.47 -1.66 10.17
C ILE A 218 8.55 -1.28 11.65
N TYR A 219 9.76 -1.14 12.21
CA TYR A 219 9.98 -0.78 13.60
C TYR A 219 9.50 0.64 13.91
N ILE A 220 9.82 1.63 13.07
CA ILE A 220 9.35 3.01 13.22
C ILE A 220 7.83 3.07 13.09
N TYR A 221 7.24 2.37 12.12
CA TYR A 221 5.79 2.34 11.92
C TYR A 221 5.06 1.68 13.11
N ILE A 222 5.53 0.51 13.58
CA ILE A 222 4.98 -0.16 14.77
C ILE A 222 5.15 0.72 16.02
N TYR A 223 6.32 1.33 16.22
CA TYR A 223 6.58 2.19 17.37
C TYR A 223 5.65 3.41 17.38
N ILE A 224 5.50 4.11 16.25
CA ILE A 224 4.58 5.23 16.11
C ILE A 224 3.13 4.79 16.37
N TYR A 225 2.70 3.67 15.77
CA TYR A 225 1.35 3.15 15.94
C TYR A 225 1.05 2.76 17.40
N ILE A 226 1.94 2.01 18.04
CA ILE A 226 1.83 1.64 19.47
C ILE A 226 1.81 2.89 20.35
N TYR A 227 2.73 3.84 20.14
CA TYR A 227 2.81 5.03 20.98
C TYR A 227 1.57 5.90 20.83
N ILE A 228 1.07 6.12 19.62
CA ILE A 228 -0.19 6.85 19.35
C ILE A 228 -1.38 6.14 20.01
N TYR A 229 -1.53 4.83 19.84
CA TYR A 229 -2.69 4.09 20.38
C TYR A 229 -2.64 3.97 21.91
N ILE A 230 -1.46 3.77 22.51
CA ILE A 230 -1.26 3.79 23.96
C ILE A 230 -1.57 5.19 24.53
N TYR A 231 -1.07 6.26 23.91
CA TYR A 231 -1.36 7.62 24.38
C TYR A 231 -2.84 7.97 24.24
N ILE A 232 -3.51 7.56 23.16
CA ILE A 232 -4.96 7.71 23.00
C ILE A 232 -5.72 6.96 24.11
N TYR A 233 -5.35 5.71 24.43
CA TYR A 233 -5.98 4.95 25.51
C TYR A 233 -5.71 5.53 26.91
N ILE A 234 -4.51 6.09 27.14
CA ILE A 234 -4.16 6.75 28.40
C ILE A 234 -4.83 8.13 28.53
N TYR A 235 -5.13 8.82 27.42
CA TYR A 235 -5.81 10.13 27.46
C TYR A 235 -7.34 10.05 27.51
N ILE A 236 -7.95 8.86 27.41
CA ILE A 236 -9.38 8.69 27.67
C ILE A 236 -9.55 8.43 29.18
N TYR A 237 -9.47 9.49 29.99
CA TYR A 237 -9.95 9.52 31.37
C TYR A 237 -11.21 10.39 31.47
N ASN A 238 -12.26 9.78 32.05
CA ASN A 238 -13.56 10.37 32.36
C ASN A 238 -13.41 11.47 33.43
N PHE A 239 -14.01 12.64 33.19
CA PHE A 239 -14.46 13.52 34.29
C PHE A 239 -15.89 13.12 34.65
N GLY A 240 -16.04 12.40 35.77
CA GLY A 240 -17.32 11.92 36.28
C GLY A 240 -18.15 13.01 36.99
N GLY A 241 -19.38 12.64 37.33
CA GLY A 241 -20.23 13.42 38.23
C GLY A 241 -21.65 12.90 38.37
N THR A 242 -21.84 11.71 38.96
CA THR A 242 -23.09 11.38 39.66
C THR A 242 -22.93 11.75 41.13
N SER A 243 -23.74 12.70 41.61
CA SER A 243 -23.98 12.91 43.04
C SER A 243 -25.48 12.98 43.29
N VAL A 244 -26.07 11.83 43.62
CA VAL A 244 -27.34 11.75 44.34
C VAL A 244 -27.09 10.81 45.50
N TRP A 245 -26.89 11.38 46.69
CA TRP A 245 -27.29 10.85 48.01
C TRP A 245 -27.08 11.98 49.03
N SER A 246 -28.17 12.59 49.48
CA SER A 246 -28.27 13.25 50.79
C SER A 246 -29.61 12.82 51.39
N HIS A 247 -29.53 12.25 52.60
CA HIS A 247 -30.67 11.88 53.43
C HIS A 247 -31.59 13.08 53.70
N ASP A 248 -32.91 12.86 53.56
CA ASP A 248 -33.90 12.85 54.65
C ASP A 248 -35.18 12.14 54.18
#